data_AF-A0A0P8XP66-F1
#
_entry.id   AF-A0A0P8XP66-F1
#
_cell.length_a   1.000
_cell.length_b   1.000
_cell.length_c   1.000
_cell.angle_alpha   90.00
_cell.angle_beta   90.00
_cell.angle_gamma   90.00
#
_symmetry.space_group_name_H-M   'P 1'
#
loop_
_entity.id
_entity.type
_entity.pdbx_description
1 polymer ?
#
loop_
_entity_poly.entity_id
_entity_poly.type
_entity_poly.pdbx_seq_one_letter_code
_entity_poly.pdbx_strand_id
1 'polypeptide(L)'
;MFFWRGVYMASIFILAINLPKVHLNYKDTEFIILYNGTWDWEWTGNGQSSSGSALNSSKVLTRQTLLIHKDRKVSQENGIPVFYLCPGEAKSKILEEKGFKMGVIGYLTSANRPLIPSNSGKYGDETAFIKSEAEKLKAQGINIIIALGRFDYQTDQDIARTCAEVDLILRPETITVVHKRGKKIPLVKTYFCSKCVAKIQVKFDTFGNIKDFRADPILLNDKDRKHSFVEIYRSKRAENSSSSGSTKLLLKAATCKEEECLLGNFMTDAMVYARMLEDKGGKYWTDAPIALLHAGAIKGSISKGTISADTINSVLPEVEDLMVIQMSGEILWKALEYSAEVRLQANKDGFLQVSGLMVTTNFRGPKGKRIESVNILCAECEVPAFEPLDESLTYNVIVPASLVNGCEGHDFGQDANSTQKKMRWNNRKAIMEYAKRCNIVIAEIEGRLGDKYSQTSIASVIVVSIKNIIFLYLLTKLL
;
A
#
# COMPACT_ATOMS: atom_id res chain seq x y z
N MET A 1 20.93 23.85 -14.24
CA MET A 1 20.77 23.33 -12.86
C MET A 1 19.37 22.70 -12.78
N PHE A 2 19.25 21.41 -13.12
CA PHE A 2 17.96 20.71 -13.21
C PHE A 2 17.73 19.92 -11.92
N PHE A 3 16.71 20.31 -11.14
CA PHE A 3 16.21 19.53 -10.02
C PHE A 3 15.37 18.36 -10.56
N TRP A 4 15.81 17.13 -10.35
CA TRP A 4 15.05 15.92 -10.68
C TRP A 4 14.36 15.41 -9.41
N ARG A 5 13.02 15.47 -9.37
CA ARG A 5 12.18 14.81 -8.34
C ARG A 5 11.93 13.35 -8.72
N GLY A 6 11.67 12.51 -7.71
CA GLY A 6 11.72 11.03 -7.73
C GLY A 6 11.18 10.36 -8.99
N VAL A 7 11.97 9.45 -9.54
CA VAL A 7 11.62 8.66 -10.72
C VAL A 7 11.05 7.32 -10.25
N TYR A 8 9.74 7.15 -10.38
CA TYR A 8 9.03 5.89 -10.16
C TYR A 8 9.26 4.96 -11.37
N MET A 9 9.81 3.76 -11.14
CA MET A 9 10.21 2.83 -12.19
C MET A 9 9.87 1.38 -11.80
N ALA A 10 9.17 0.68 -12.70
CA ALA A 10 9.28 -0.77 -12.79
C ALA A 10 10.30 -1.09 -13.89
N SER A 11 11.30 -1.90 -13.57
CA SER A 11 12.32 -2.31 -14.53
C SER A 11 12.08 -3.78 -14.90
N ILE A 12 11.95 -4.03 -16.21
CA ILE A 12 11.93 -5.37 -16.77
C ILE A 12 13.21 -5.56 -17.59
N PHE A 13 14.01 -6.54 -17.23
CA PHE A 13 15.13 -6.97 -18.03
C PHE A 13 14.75 -8.29 -18.69
N ILE A 14 15.00 -8.43 -20.00
CA ILE A 14 14.76 -9.67 -20.71
C ILE A 14 16.09 -10.12 -21.31
N LEU A 15 16.50 -11.34 -20.96
CA LEU A 15 17.68 -11.98 -21.51
C LEU A 15 17.28 -13.32 -22.15
N ALA A 16 17.45 -13.44 -23.45
CA ALA A 16 17.33 -14.71 -24.16
C ALA A 16 18.64 -15.51 -24.02
N ILE A 17 18.58 -16.67 -23.35
CA ILE A 17 19.76 -17.50 -23.01
C ILE A 17 20.03 -18.55 -24.08
N ASN A 18 19.01 -19.25 -24.55
CA ASN A 18 19.13 -20.35 -25.51
C ASN A 18 18.34 -20.04 -26.77
N LEU A 19 19.05 -19.77 -27.87
CA LEU A 19 18.48 -19.58 -29.20
C LEU A 19 19.03 -20.65 -30.15
N PRO A 20 18.18 -21.39 -30.89
CA PRO A 20 18.67 -22.21 -31.99
C PRO A 20 19.34 -21.33 -33.04
N LYS A 21 20.49 -21.78 -33.57
CA LYS A 21 21.37 -21.03 -34.49
C LYS A 21 20.76 -20.69 -35.87
N VAL A 22 19.52 -21.09 -36.15
CA VAL A 22 18.87 -20.94 -37.46
C VAL A 22 17.44 -20.44 -37.28
N HIS A 23 17.12 -19.40 -38.05
CA HIS A 23 15.86 -18.64 -38.17
C HIS A 23 14.61 -19.06 -37.37
N LEU A 24 14.05 -18.06 -36.68
CA LEU A 24 12.61 -17.78 -36.52
C LEU A 24 11.70 -18.93 -36.03
N ASN A 25 12.18 -19.79 -35.13
CA ASN A 25 11.30 -20.73 -34.43
C ASN A 25 11.50 -20.64 -32.91
N TYR A 26 10.40 -20.54 -32.17
CA TYR A 26 10.32 -20.52 -30.70
C TYR A 26 10.79 -21.84 -30.03
N LYS A 27 11.49 -22.69 -30.77
CA LYS A 27 11.83 -24.05 -30.35
C LYS A 27 12.87 -24.00 -29.23
N ASP A 28 12.44 -24.44 -28.04
CA ASP A 28 13.27 -24.55 -26.84
C ASP A 28 13.90 -23.21 -26.40
N THR A 29 13.23 -22.09 -26.71
CA THR A 29 13.68 -20.76 -26.33
C THR A 29 13.43 -20.51 -24.85
N GLU A 30 14.49 -20.17 -24.13
CA GLU A 30 14.44 -19.80 -22.71
C GLU A 30 14.73 -18.32 -22.52
N PHE A 31 13.79 -17.63 -21.87
CA PHE A 31 13.94 -16.23 -21.48
C PHE A 31 14.09 -16.12 -19.96
N ILE A 32 15.04 -15.31 -19.50
CA ILE A 32 15.02 -14.75 -18.16
C ILE A 32 14.38 -13.38 -18.22
N ILE A 33 13.31 -13.19 -17.47
CA ILE A 33 12.75 -11.90 -17.14
C ILE A 33 13.24 -11.56 -15.73
N LEU A 34 14.09 -10.55 -15.59
CA LEU A 34 14.37 -9.95 -14.29
C LEU A 34 13.38 -8.83 -14.05
N TYR A 35 12.68 -8.90 -12.94
CA TYR A 35 11.69 -7.89 -12.58
C TYR A 35 11.99 -7.30 -11.21
N ASN A 36 12.06 -5.97 -11.16
CA ASN A 36 12.10 -5.18 -9.93
C ASN A 36 11.09 -4.04 -10.07
N GLY A 37 9.97 -4.13 -9.33
CA GLY A 37 8.91 -3.14 -9.35
C GLY A 37 8.70 -2.51 -7.98
N THR A 38 8.89 -1.20 -7.90
CA THR A 38 8.30 -0.35 -6.85
C THR A 38 7.21 0.47 -7.50
N TRP A 39 5.94 0.16 -7.18
CA TRP A 39 4.79 0.86 -7.74
C TRP A 39 4.30 1.93 -6.74
N ASP A 40 5.11 2.96 -6.55
CA ASP A 40 4.69 4.14 -5.81
C ASP A 40 4.19 5.16 -6.85
N TRP A 41 3.00 5.74 -6.64
CA TRP A 41 2.47 6.80 -7.48
C TRP A 41 2.24 8.04 -6.61
N GLU A 42 2.55 9.22 -7.15
CA GLU A 42 2.29 10.51 -6.51
C GLU A 42 1.52 11.36 -7.51
N TRP A 43 0.32 11.83 -7.14
CA TRP A 43 -0.42 12.82 -7.92
C TRP A 43 0.10 14.22 -7.56
N THR A 44 0.74 14.90 -8.50
CA THR A 44 1.13 16.31 -8.35
C THR A 44 0.11 17.23 -9.02
N GLY A 45 -1.02 17.48 -8.35
CA GLY A 45 -2.03 18.40 -8.85
C GLY A 45 -1.99 19.80 -8.22
N ASN A 46 -1.89 20.79 -9.11
CA ASN A 46 -2.08 22.24 -8.94
C ASN A 46 -1.08 23.01 -8.05
N GLY A 47 -0.01 23.48 -8.69
CA GLY A 47 0.17 24.93 -8.86
C GLY A 47 0.36 25.79 -7.61
N GLN A 48 1.40 25.56 -6.82
CA GLN A 48 2.24 26.66 -6.34
C GLN A 48 3.71 26.23 -6.43
N SER A 49 4.40 26.72 -7.45
CA SER A 49 5.86 26.67 -7.50
C SER A 49 6.40 27.70 -6.50
N SER A 50 7.01 27.25 -5.43
CA SER A 50 7.98 28.07 -4.68
C SER A 50 9.31 28.10 -5.44
N SER A 51 9.27 28.56 -6.70
CA SER A 51 10.37 29.04 -7.55
C SER A 51 9.85 29.07 -8.99
N GLY A 52 9.57 30.27 -9.51
CA GLY A 52 8.99 30.48 -10.83
C GLY A 52 9.78 29.84 -11.97
N SER A 53 9.13 28.95 -12.72
CA SER A 53 9.28 28.80 -14.17
C SER A 53 8.17 27.87 -14.65
N ALA A 54 7.26 28.44 -15.46
CA ALA A 54 6.13 27.75 -16.04
C ALA A 54 6.61 26.82 -17.17
N LEU A 55 6.34 25.52 -17.03
CA LEU A 55 6.26 24.60 -18.16
C LEU A 55 4.79 24.32 -18.42
N ASN A 56 4.25 24.98 -19.45
CA ASN A 56 2.94 24.72 -20.02
C ASN A 56 2.81 23.23 -20.36
N SER A 57 1.89 22.53 -19.70
CA SER A 57 1.37 21.25 -20.19
C SER A 57 -0.13 21.15 -19.91
N SER A 58 -0.88 21.95 -20.65
CA SER A 58 -2.29 21.75 -20.92
C SER A 58 -2.49 20.52 -21.82
N LYS A 59 -2.45 19.30 -21.27
CA LYS A 59 -3.05 18.10 -21.88
C LYS A 59 -3.61 17.18 -20.80
N VAL A 60 -4.93 17.15 -20.76
CA VAL A 60 -5.78 16.35 -19.89
C VAL A 60 -5.57 14.85 -20.21
N LEU A 61 -5.07 14.09 -19.23
CA LEU A 61 -4.77 12.65 -19.35
C LEU A 61 -6.06 11.83 -19.25
N THR A 62 -6.51 11.31 -20.39
CA THR A 62 -7.66 10.42 -20.52
C THR A 62 -7.22 9.16 -21.26
N ARG A 63 -6.85 8.08 -20.53
CA ARG A 63 -7.04 6.67 -20.91
C ARG A 63 -6.22 5.70 -20.03
N GLN A 64 -6.86 4.55 -19.82
CA GLN A 64 -6.50 3.46 -18.92
C GLN A 64 -5.32 2.62 -19.41
N THR A 65 -4.10 2.97 -19.05
CA THR A 65 -3.02 2.02 -19.20
C THR A 65 -1.89 2.31 -18.26
N LEU A 66 -1.15 1.26 -17.86
CA LEU A 66 0.24 1.48 -17.49
C LEU A 66 0.92 2.08 -18.71
N LEU A 67 1.19 3.35 -18.58
CA LEU A 67 1.77 4.17 -19.60
C LEU A 67 3.22 3.68 -19.82
N ILE A 68 3.60 3.24 -21.03
CA ILE A 68 4.98 2.87 -21.36
C ILE A 68 5.69 3.94 -22.21
N HIS A 69 6.83 4.45 -21.72
CA HIS A 69 7.58 5.51 -22.39
C HIS A 69 8.11 5.09 -23.79
N LYS A 70 7.95 5.99 -24.77
CA LYS A 70 8.33 5.77 -26.18
C LYS A 70 9.86 5.84 -26.41
N ASP A 71 10.55 6.79 -25.75
CA ASP A 71 11.90 7.22 -26.18
C ASP A 71 13.04 7.15 -25.14
N ARG A 72 13.35 5.99 -24.56
CA ARG A 72 14.71 5.78 -23.99
C ARG A 72 15.41 4.63 -24.69
N LYS A 73 16.60 4.94 -25.22
CA LYS A 73 17.54 3.99 -25.83
C LYS A 73 17.72 2.78 -24.91
N VAL A 74 17.70 1.58 -25.48
CA VAL A 74 18.20 0.36 -24.84
C VAL A 74 19.59 0.68 -24.29
N SER A 75 19.73 0.78 -22.97
CA SER A 75 21.04 0.80 -22.34
C SER A 75 21.49 -0.65 -22.22
N GLN A 76 22.71 -0.93 -22.67
CA GLN A 76 23.36 -2.20 -22.38
C GLN A 76 24.12 -2.06 -21.07
N GLU A 77 23.82 -2.93 -20.11
CA GLU A 77 24.60 -3.07 -18.88
C GLU A 77 25.27 -4.44 -18.94
N ASN A 78 26.61 -4.47 -19.06
CA ASN A 78 27.38 -5.70 -19.28
C ASN A 78 26.91 -6.55 -20.49
N GLY A 79 26.41 -5.92 -21.55
CA GLY A 79 25.92 -6.60 -22.76
C GLY A 79 24.49 -7.16 -22.64
N ILE A 80 23.78 -6.89 -21.53
CA ILE A 80 22.38 -7.26 -21.33
C ILE A 80 21.48 -6.07 -21.68
N PRO A 81 20.43 -6.24 -22.52
CA PRO A 81 19.49 -5.16 -22.82
C PRO A 81 18.61 -4.86 -21.60
N VAL A 82 18.56 -3.59 -21.21
CA VAL A 82 17.73 -3.10 -20.12
C VAL A 82 16.51 -2.35 -20.66
N PHE A 83 15.30 -2.77 -20.25
CA PHE A 83 14.06 -2.07 -20.60
C PHE A 83 13.45 -1.41 -19.36
N TYR A 84 13.44 -0.08 -19.35
CA TYR A 84 12.77 0.68 -18.32
C TYR A 84 11.31 0.90 -18.70
N LEU A 85 10.40 0.45 -17.84
CA LEU A 85 8.97 0.76 -17.96
C LEU A 85 8.67 1.92 -17.00
N CYS A 86 8.77 3.14 -17.53
CA CYS A 86 8.27 4.34 -16.87
C CYS A 86 6.85 4.65 -17.34
N PRO A 87 5.99 5.18 -16.46
CA PRO A 87 4.75 5.85 -16.84
C PRO A 87 4.97 6.88 -17.97
N GLY A 88 4.53 6.60 -19.21
CA GLY A 88 4.43 7.53 -20.36
C GLY A 88 3.44 7.06 -21.46
N GLU A 89 2.86 7.95 -22.28
CA GLU A 89 1.63 7.81 -23.13
C GLU A 89 1.22 6.49 -23.87
N ALA A 90 1.98 5.39 -23.91
CA ALA A 90 1.65 4.18 -24.67
C ALA A 90 0.92 3.09 -23.87
N LYS A 91 -0.05 2.41 -24.52
CA LYS A 91 -0.85 1.31 -23.94
C LYS A 91 -0.08 -0.01 -23.73
N SER A 92 0.91 -0.22 -24.58
CA SER A 92 1.68 -1.44 -24.62
C SER A 92 3.05 -1.14 -25.21
N LYS A 93 4.00 -2.04 -25.01
CA LYS A 93 5.35 -1.94 -25.54
C LYS A 93 5.77 -3.27 -26.10
N ILE A 94 6.28 -3.22 -27.33
CA ILE A 94 6.94 -4.36 -27.94
C ILE A 94 8.39 -4.32 -27.48
N LEU A 95 8.82 -5.37 -26.82
CA LEU A 95 10.20 -5.65 -26.48
C LEU A 95 10.76 -6.60 -27.53
N GLU A 96 11.92 -6.27 -28.09
CA GLU A 96 12.58 -7.08 -29.10
C GLU A 96 13.99 -7.43 -28.63
N GLU A 97 14.32 -8.72 -28.65
CA GLU A 97 15.65 -9.21 -28.30
C GLU A 97 16.05 -10.35 -29.25
N LYS A 98 17.17 -10.17 -29.95
CA LYS A 98 17.70 -11.15 -30.93
C LYS A 98 16.65 -11.68 -31.92
N GLY A 99 15.74 -10.81 -32.37
CA GLY A 99 14.66 -11.11 -33.32
C GLY A 99 13.38 -11.69 -32.71
N PHE A 100 13.33 -11.93 -31.39
CA PHE A 100 12.12 -12.34 -30.68
C PHE A 100 11.35 -11.12 -30.20
N LYS A 101 10.04 -11.08 -30.43
CA LYS A 101 9.17 -9.97 -30.06
C LYS A 101 8.16 -10.37 -29.00
N MET A 102 8.05 -9.57 -27.96
CA MET A 102 7.12 -9.76 -26.85
C MET A 102 6.34 -8.48 -26.59
N GLY A 103 5.03 -8.58 -26.43
CA GLY A 103 4.17 -7.46 -26.08
C GLY A 103 3.99 -7.40 -24.57
N VAL A 104 4.30 -6.25 -23.96
CA VAL A 104 4.00 -5.98 -22.57
C VAL A 104 2.85 -4.99 -22.52
N ILE A 105 1.73 -5.41 -21.96
CA ILE A 105 0.56 -4.56 -21.67
C ILE A 105 0.60 -4.32 -20.18
N GLY A 106 0.47 -3.08 -19.74
CA GLY A 106 0.29 -2.84 -18.32
C GLY A 106 -1.03 -2.20 -17.96
N TYR A 107 -1.50 -2.44 -16.75
CA TYR A 107 -2.81 -2.01 -16.27
C TYR A 107 -2.77 -1.58 -14.80
N LEU A 108 -3.76 -0.79 -14.41
CA LEU A 108 -4.02 -0.42 -13.02
C LEU A 108 -5.41 -0.94 -12.66
N THR A 109 -5.54 -1.58 -11.50
CA THR A 109 -6.83 -2.09 -11.03
C THR A 109 -7.65 -0.97 -10.40
N SER A 110 -8.96 -1.08 -10.51
CA SER A 110 -9.94 -0.17 -9.91
C SER A 110 -9.79 0.00 -8.39
N ALA A 111 -9.28 -1.01 -7.68
CA ALA A 111 -8.96 -0.93 -6.26
C ALA A 111 -7.76 -0.02 -5.93
N ASN A 112 -6.94 0.32 -6.93
CA ASN A 112 -5.71 1.10 -6.79
C ASN A 112 -5.77 2.43 -7.58
N ARG A 113 -6.97 2.98 -7.78
CA ARG A 113 -7.19 4.21 -8.56
C ARG A 113 -6.48 5.40 -7.89
N PRO A 114 -5.62 6.15 -8.60
CA PRO A 114 -5.21 7.45 -8.12
C PRO A 114 -6.40 8.41 -8.12
N LEU A 115 -6.37 9.38 -7.21
CA LEU A 115 -7.28 10.52 -7.22
C LEU A 115 -6.98 11.34 -8.47
N ILE A 116 -7.89 11.32 -9.44
CA ILE A 116 -7.84 12.24 -10.58
C ILE A 116 -9.12 13.09 -10.52
N PRO A 117 -9.04 14.43 -10.59
CA PRO A 117 -10.21 15.30 -10.53
C PRO A 117 -11.28 14.88 -11.55
N SER A 118 -12.55 15.08 -11.21
CA SER A 118 -13.79 14.65 -11.89
C SER A 118 -13.86 14.87 -13.42
N ASN A 119 -12.95 15.66 -13.98
CA ASN A 119 -12.93 16.08 -15.38
C ASN A 119 -11.94 15.25 -16.24
N SER A 120 -11.42 14.15 -15.71
CA SER A 120 -10.32 13.34 -16.29
C SER A 120 -10.76 11.97 -16.82
N GLY A 121 -11.90 11.90 -17.50
CA GLY A 121 -12.36 10.68 -18.17
C GLY A 121 -12.79 9.55 -17.23
N LYS A 122 -13.60 8.63 -17.75
CA LYS A 122 -14.12 7.49 -16.98
C LYS A 122 -13.13 6.32 -17.00
N TYR A 123 -12.93 5.68 -15.85
CA TYR A 123 -12.33 4.35 -15.77
C TYR A 123 -13.30 3.33 -16.40
N GLY A 124 -12.84 2.56 -17.38
CA GLY A 124 -13.54 1.43 -18.01
C GLY A 124 -13.09 0.06 -17.47
N ASP A 125 -13.55 -1.02 -18.10
CA ASP A 125 -13.26 -2.41 -17.73
C ASP A 125 -11.81 -2.80 -18.09
N GLU A 126 -11.00 -3.14 -17.09
CA GLU A 126 -9.59 -3.53 -17.23
C GLU A 126 -9.42 -4.76 -18.11
N THR A 127 -10.32 -5.73 -17.98
CA THR A 127 -10.31 -6.99 -18.71
C THR A 127 -10.59 -6.75 -20.19
N ALA A 128 -11.61 -5.95 -20.49
CA ALA A 128 -11.95 -5.56 -21.85
C ALA A 128 -10.82 -4.78 -22.53
N PHE A 129 -10.17 -3.88 -21.78
CA PHE A 129 -9.03 -3.12 -22.26
C PHE A 129 -7.85 -4.02 -22.62
N ILE A 130 -7.43 -4.90 -21.70
CA ILE A 130 -6.29 -5.80 -21.90
C ILE A 130 -6.55 -6.73 -23.07
N LYS A 131 -7.77 -7.26 -23.18
CA LYS A 131 -8.17 -8.10 -24.31
C LYS A 131 -7.97 -7.39 -25.64
N SER A 132 -8.51 -6.18 -25.77
CA SER A 132 -8.42 -5.40 -27.02
C SER A 132 -6.97 -5.08 -27.40
N GLU A 133 -6.12 -4.70 -26.45
CA GLU A 133 -4.72 -4.41 -26.74
C GLU A 133 -3.92 -5.69 -27.05
N ALA A 134 -4.24 -6.82 -26.40
CA ALA A 134 -3.62 -8.12 -26.68
C ALA A 134 -3.97 -8.64 -28.09
N GLU A 135 -5.24 -8.56 -28.49
CA GLU A 135 -5.69 -8.90 -29.85
C GLU A 135 -4.97 -8.05 -30.90
N LYS A 136 -4.82 -6.74 -30.64
CA LYS A 136 -4.09 -5.82 -31.52
C LYS A 136 -2.60 -6.20 -31.65
N LEU A 137 -1.95 -6.60 -30.56
CA LEU A 137 -0.54 -7.05 -30.60
C LEU A 137 -0.40 -8.40 -31.32
N LYS A 138 -1.31 -9.36 -31.10
CA LYS A 138 -1.34 -10.63 -31.84
C LYS A 138 -1.54 -10.39 -33.34
N ALA A 139 -2.41 -9.45 -33.73
CA ALA A 139 -2.61 -9.07 -35.14
C ALA A 139 -1.35 -8.45 -35.79
N GLN A 140 -0.43 -7.90 -35.01
CA GLN A 140 0.88 -7.41 -35.46
C GLN A 140 1.95 -8.51 -35.51
N GLY A 141 1.58 -9.78 -35.29
CA GLY A 141 2.51 -10.91 -35.29
C GLY A 141 3.28 -11.11 -33.99
N ILE A 142 2.84 -10.50 -32.88
CA ILE A 142 3.47 -10.64 -31.57
C ILE A 142 2.88 -11.84 -30.85
N ASN A 143 3.64 -12.94 -30.77
CA ASN A 143 3.10 -14.21 -30.27
C ASN A 143 3.17 -14.36 -28.76
N ILE A 144 3.90 -13.51 -28.03
CA ILE A 144 4.02 -13.59 -26.56
C ILE A 144 3.51 -12.29 -25.96
N ILE A 145 2.47 -12.38 -25.13
CA ILE A 145 1.84 -11.23 -24.46
C ILE A 145 1.93 -11.38 -22.94
N ILE A 146 2.57 -10.39 -22.30
CA ILE A 146 2.70 -10.28 -20.86
C ILE A 146 1.76 -9.18 -20.37
N ALA A 147 0.90 -9.50 -19.39
CA ALA A 147 0.14 -8.51 -18.66
C ALA A 147 0.84 -8.16 -17.33
N LEU A 148 0.99 -6.87 -17.07
CA LEU A 148 1.69 -6.34 -15.90
C LEU A 148 0.83 -5.29 -15.19
N GLY A 149 0.34 -5.57 -13.99
CA GLY A 149 -0.49 -4.61 -13.26
C GLY A 149 -0.31 -4.62 -11.76
N ARG A 150 -0.98 -3.67 -11.11
CA ARG A 150 -1.02 -3.55 -9.64
C ARG A 150 -2.08 -4.50 -9.08
N PHE A 151 -1.71 -5.15 -7.98
CA PHE A 151 -2.29 -6.41 -7.51
C PHE A 151 -3.76 -6.29 -7.11
N ASP A 152 -4.62 -6.99 -7.86
CA ASP A 152 -5.91 -7.50 -7.38
C ASP A 152 -6.04 -8.95 -7.83
N TYR A 153 -6.22 -9.85 -6.86
CA TYR A 153 -6.28 -11.28 -7.12
C TYR A 153 -7.41 -11.62 -8.10
N GLN A 154 -8.57 -11.00 -7.91
CA GLN A 154 -9.75 -11.30 -8.70
C GLN A 154 -9.58 -10.81 -10.14
N THR A 155 -9.17 -9.55 -10.32
CA THR A 155 -8.93 -8.97 -11.65
C THR A 155 -7.91 -9.79 -12.46
N ASP A 156 -6.78 -10.19 -11.87
CA ASP A 156 -5.77 -11.00 -12.56
C ASP A 156 -6.33 -12.35 -13.03
N GLN A 157 -7.15 -13.01 -12.21
CA GLN A 157 -7.78 -14.27 -12.57
C GLN A 157 -8.82 -14.08 -13.68
N ASP A 158 -9.57 -12.99 -13.65
CA ASP A 158 -10.58 -12.70 -14.64
C ASP A 158 -9.93 -12.42 -16.00
N ILE A 159 -8.86 -11.64 -16.04
CA ILE A 159 -8.00 -11.48 -17.22
C ILE A 159 -7.57 -12.85 -17.75
N ALA A 160 -7.03 -13.72 -16.90
CA ALA A 160 -6.60 -15.06 -17.30
C ALA A 160 -7.76 -15.98 -17.75
N ARG A 161 -8.99 -15.76 -17.29
CA ARG A 161 -10.18 -16.54 -17.67
C ARG A 161 -10.82 -16.09 -18.99
N THR A 162 -10.65 -14.83 -19.37
CA THR A 162 -11.38 -14.23 -20.50
C THR A 162 -10.49 -13.77 -21.67
N CYS A 163 -9.18 -13.57 -21.43
CA CYS A 163 -8.23 -13.08 -22.43
C CYS A 163 -7.26 -14.21 -22.81
N ALA A 164 -7.65 -15.03 -23.78
CA ALA A 164 -6.83 -16.17 -24.25
C ALA A 164 -5.49 -15.73 -24.88
N GLU A 165 -5.43 -14.49 -25.32
CA GLU A 165 -4.31 -13.87 -26.01
C GLU A 165 -3.17 -13.55 -25.05
N VAL A 166 -3.45 -13.40 -23.74
CA VAL A 166 -2.43 -13.21 -22.70
C VAL A 166 -1.74 -14.55 -22.43
N ASP A 167 -0.41 -14.52 -22.34
CA ASP A 167 0.42 -15.70 -22.13
C ASP A 167 0.96 -15.77 -20.70
N LEU A 168 1.23 -14.63 -20.06
CA LEU A 168 1.82 -14.55 -18.72
C LEU A 168 1.30 -13.32 -17.97
N ILE A 169 1.02 -13.47 -16.68
CA ILE A 169 0.68 -12.35 -15.79
C ILE A 169 1.71 -12.27 -14.66
N LEU A 170 2.25 -11.08 -14.38
CA LEU A 170 3.23 -10.87 -13.32
C LEU A 170 2.55 -10.31 -12.06
N ARG A 171 2.66 -11.02 -10.92
CA ARG A 171 1.93 -10.70 -9.66
C ARG A 171 2.65 -11.23 -8.40
N PRO A 172 2.25 -11.02 -7.13
CA PRO A 172 3.04 -11.38 -5.94
C PRO A 172 2.99 -12.86 -5.55
N GLU A 173 2.14 -13.65 -6.21
CA GLU A 173 1.89 -15.06 -5.88
C GLU A 173 1.83 -15.90 -7.15
N THR A 174 2.22 -17.17 -7.07
CA THR A 174 2.17 -18.06 -8.23
C THR A 174 0.90 -18.88 -8.23
N ILE A 175 0.10 -18.77 -9.29
CA ILE A 175 -1.08 -19.59 -9.55
C ILE A 175 -1.19 -19.87 -11.04
N THR A 176 -1.72 -21.03 -11.42
CA THR A 176 -2.07 -21.31 -12.82
C THR A 176 -3.57 -21.28 -12.97
N VAL A 177 -4.07 -20.42 -13.87
CA VAL A 177 -5.50 -20.33 -14.17
C VAL A 177 -5.76 -21.02 -15.50
N VAL A 178 -6.82 -21.81 -15.57
CA VAL A 178 -7.27 -22.44 -16.82
C VAL A 178 -8.28 -21.50 -17.49
N HIS A 179 -7.90 -20.94 -18.64
CA HIS A 179 -8.78 -20.15 -19.48
C HIS A 179 -9.96 -21.01 -19.96
N LYS A 180 -11.12 -20.39 -20.28
CA LYS A 180 -12.32 -21.11 -20.77
C LYS A 180 -12.08 -22.00 -22.00
N ARG A 181 -11.07 -21.68 -22.80
CA ARG A 181 -10.61 -22.44 -23.97
C ARG A 181 -9.57 -23.55 -23.65
N GLY A 182 -9.34 -23.86 -22.37
CA GLY A 182 -8.41 -24.90 -21.92
C GLY A 182 -6.93 -24.48 -21.81
N LYS A 183 -6.55 -23.28 -22.27
CA LYS A 183 -5.19 -22.75 -22.15
C LYS A 183 -4.85 -22.48 -20.67
N LYS A 184 -3.68 -22.94 -20.22
CA LYS A 184 -3.15 -22.64 -18.88
C LYS A 184 -2.37 -21.33 -18.94
N ILE A 185 -2.78 -20.33 -18.17
CA ILE A 185 -2.10 -19.04 -18.07
C ILE A 185 -1.45 -18.97 -16.69
N PRO A 186 -0.10 -18.94 -16.62
CA PRO A 186 0.60 -18.75 -15.37
C PRO A 186 0.53 -17.29 -14.93
N LEU A 187 0.16 -17.11 -13.66
CA LEU A 187 0.31 -15.88 -12.93
C LEU A 187 1.53 -16.09 -12.03
N VAL A 188 2.60 -15.32 -12.22
CA VAL A 188 3.94 -15.63 -11.70
C VAL A 188 4.40 -14.64 -10.66
N LYS A 189 4.94 -15.19 -9.56
CA LYS A 189 5.43 -14.44 -8.40
C LYS A 189 6.56 -13.45 -8.74
N THR A 190 6.27 -12.17 -8.60
CA THR A 190 7.19 -11.04 -8.56
C THR A 190 7.30 -10.55 -7.12
N TYR A 191 8.43 -10.83 -6.48
CA TYR A 191 8.73 -10.43 -5.10
C TYR A 191 8.61 -8.90 -4.90
N PHE A 192 8.37 -8.46 -3.66
CA PHE A 192 8.16 -7.06 -3.27
C PHE A 192 9.30 -6.53 -2.36
N CYS A 193 9.38 -5.21 -2.17
CA CYS A 193 10.28 -4.46 -1.26
C CYS A 193 11.74 -4.20 -1.70
N SER A 194 12.09 -4.23 -3.00
CA SER A 194 13.47 -3.90 -3.47
C SER A 194 14.60 -4.74 -2.82
N LYS A 195 14.25 -5.82 -2.12
CA LYS A 195 15.17 -6.75 -1.46
C LYS A 195 15.52 -7.91 -2.37
N CYS A 196 14.64 -8.23 -3.32
CA CYS A 196 14.87 -9.27 -4.30
C CYS A 196 14.48 -8.77 -5.69
N VAL A 197 15.18 -9.26 -6.71
CA VAL A 197 14.76 -9.19 -8.11
C VAL A 197 14.15 -10.54 -8.46
N ALA A 198 12.95 -10.56 -9.04
CA ALA A 198 12.36 -11.81 -9.49
C ALA A 198 13.05 -12.26 -10.78
N LYS A 199 13.64 -13.47 -10.80
CA LYS A 199 14.19 -14.12 -11.99
C LYS A 199 13.18 -15.13 -12.50
N ILE A 200 12.50 -14.77 -13.58
CA ILE A 200 11.45 -15.60 -14.18
C ILE A 200 12.01 -16.24 -15.44
N GLN A 201 12.21 -17.55 -15.41
CA GLN A 201 12.59 -18.36 -16.56
C GLN A 201 11.33 -18.90 -17.22
N VAL A 202 11.12 -18.59 -18.51
CA VAL A 202 9.97 -19.08 -19.28
C VAL A 202 10.47 -19.84 -20.49
N LYS A 203 9.95 -21.04 -20.70
CA LYS A 203 10.22 -21.88 -21.87
C LYS A 203 8.99 -21.93 -22.76
N PHE A 204 9.19 -21.63 -24.03
CA PHE A 204 8.12 -21.65 -25.03
C PHE A 204 8.23 -22.89 -25.91
N ASP A 205 7.08 -23.37 -26.40
CA ASP A 205 7.01 -24.34 -27.49
C ASP A 205 7.13 -23.66 -28.86
N THR A 206 7.15 -24.44 -29.93
CA THR A 206 7.26 -23.95 -31.31
C THR A 206 6.12 -23.04 -31.76
N PHE A 207 4.99 -23.06 -31.05
CA PHE A 207 3.80 -22.26 -31.34
C PHE A 207 3.70 -21.01 -30.45
N GLY A 208 4.69 -20.78 -29.58
CA GLY A 208 4.72 -19.64 -28.66
C GLY A 208 3.90 -19.86 -27.39
N ASN A 209 3.47 -21.09 -27.08
CA ASN A 209 2.83 -21.40 -25.80
C ASN A 209 3.88 -21.66 -24.73
N ILE A 210 3.57 -21.30 -23.48
CA ILE A 210 4.45 -21.60 -22.35
C ILE A 210 4.40 -23.10 -22.03
N LYS A 211 5.53 -23.77 -22.19
CA LYS A 211 5.75 -25.20 -21.85
C LYS A 211 6.08 -25.37 -20.37
N ASP A 212 6.89 -24.47 -19.84
CA ASP A 212 7.39 -24.51 -18.47
C ASP A 212 7.79 -23.10 -18.02
N PHE A 213 7.67 -22.83 -16.72
CA PHE A 213 8.13 -21.57 -16.13
C PHE A 213 8.64 -21.78 -14.71
N ARG A 214 9.62 -20.98 -14.31
CA ARG A 214 10.20 -20.97 -12.97
C ARG A 214 10.43 -19.54 -12.52
N ALA A 215 10.14 -19.23 -11.26
CA ALA A 215 10.38 -17.90 -10.69
C ALA A 215 11.18 -18.00 -9.40
N ASP A 216 12.46 -17.64 -9.47
CA ASP A 216 13.35 -17.63 -8.32
C ASP A 216 13.62 -16.19 -7.83
N PRO A 217 13.72 -15.94 -6.52
CA PRO A 217 14.18 -14.65 -6.02
C PRO A 217 15.71 -14.56 -6.14
N ILE A 218 16.20 -13.48 -6.72
CA ILE A 218 17.61 -13.07 -6.55
C ILE A 218 17.65 -12.09 -5.38
N LEU A 219 18.23 -12.51 -4.26
CA LEU A 219 18.38 -11.66 -3.07
C LEU A 219 19.45 -10.60 -3.33
N LEU A 220 19.05 -9.33 -3.32
CA LEU A 220 19.96 -8.18 -3.41
C LEU A 220 20.64 -7.97 -2.05
N ASN A 221 21.96 -7.90 -2.05
CA ASN A 221 22.76 -7.68 -0.85
C ASN A 221 23.58 -6.37 -0.95
N ASP A 222 24.25 -5.98 0.14
CA ASP A 222 24.97 -4.70 0.21
C ASP A 222 26.09 -4.56 -0.83
N LYS A 223 26.63 -5.67 -1.36
CA LYS A 223 27.66 -5.63 -2.41
C LYS A 223 27.09 -5.19 -3.75
N ASP A 224 25.79 -5.42 -3.98
CA ASP A 224 25.06 -5.06 -5.20
C ASP A 224 24.64 -3.57 -5.21
N ARG A 225 24.85 -2.82 -4.11
CA ARG A 225 24.43 -1.41 -3.95
C ARG A 225 25.37 -0.38 -4.55
N LYS A 226 26.48 -0.80 -5.16
CA LYS A 226 27.54 0.11 -5.63
C LYS A 226 27.22 0.69 -7.02
N HIS A 227 26.29 1.65 -7.06
CA HIS A 227 26.16 2.53 -8.21
C HIS A 227 26.46 3.96 -7.78
N SER A 228 27.38 4.64 -8.48
CA SER A 228 27.87 6.00 -8.18
C SER A 228 26.74 7.02 -8.02
N PHE A 229 25.64 6.83 -8.74
CA PHE A 229 24.42 7.63 -8.61
C PHE A 229 23.80 7.60 -7.20
N VAL A 230 23.79 6.44 -6.54
CA VAL A 230 23.20 6.27 -5.19
C VAL A 230 24.05 7.02 -4.15
N GLU A 231 25.36 7.02 -4.30
CA GLU A 231 26.28 7.74 -3.41
C GLU A 231 26.13 9.27 -3.52
N ILE A 232 26.04 9.80 -4.75
CA ILE A 232 25.80 11.23 -5.00
C ILE A 232 24.44 11.68 -4.46
N TYR A 233 23.41 10.83 -4.54
CA TYR A 233 22.10 11.13 -3.99
C TYR A 233 22.12 11.12 -2.45
N ARG A 234 22.85 10.18 -1.83
CA ARG A 234 22.99 10.09 -0.37
C ARG A 234 23.74 11.28 0.22
N SER A 235 24.83 11.73 -0.41
CA SER A 235 25.62 12.86 0.11
C SER A 235 24.81 14.15 0.19
N LYS A 236 24.02 14.45 -0.86
CA LYS A 236 23.12 15.63 -0.89
C LYS A 236 21.95 15.55 0.11
N ARG A 237 21.58 14.35 0.55
CA ARG A 237 20.45 14.11 1.46
C ARG A 237 20.88 14.12 2.93
N ALA A 238 22.09 13.64 3.22
CA ALA A 238 22.70 13.68 4.55
C ALA A 238 22.83 15.13 5.07
N GLU A 239 23.10 16.09 4.19
CA GLU A 239 23.19 17.53 4.55
C GLU A 239 21.86 18.14 5.03
N ASN A 240 20.71 17.50 4.79
CA ASN A 240 19.38 18.00 5.16
C ASN A 240 18.66 17.17 6.24
N SER A 241 19.36 16.24 6.89
CA SER A 241 18.76 15.29 7.83
C SER A 241 18.67 15.85 9.26
N SER A 242 17.72 16.75 9.50
CA SER A 242 17.39 17.16 10.87
C SER A 242 16.72 16.01 11.63
N SER A 243 17.23 15.69 12.83
CA SER A 243 16.60 14.71 13.71
C SER A 243 15.24 15.21 14.16
N SER A 244 14.20 14.39 13.98
CA SER A 244 12.86 14.68 14.48
C SER A 244 12.62 14.10 15.86
N GLY A 245 13.50 13.27 16.43
CA GLY A 245 13.34 12.70 17.77
C GLY A 245 14.07 11.37 17.88
N SER A 246 13.73 10.55 18.87
CA SER A 246 14.26 9.19 19.01
C SER A 246 13.25 8.23 19.62
N THR A 247 13.45 6.93 19.47
CA THR A 247 12.68 5.90 20.19
C THR A 247 13.61 4.81 20.73
N LYS A 248 13.25 4.22 21.87
CA LYS A 248 13.95 3.05 22.45
C LYS A 248 13.31 1.72 22.06
N LEU A 249 12.14 1.78 21.41
CA LEU A 249 11.36 0.63 20.99
C LEU A 249 11.55 0.36 19.50
N LEU A 250 11.37 -0.90 19.10
CA LEU A 250 11.23 -1.25 17.69
C LEU A 250 9.76 -1.06 17.32
N LEU A 251 9.46 -0.11 16.43
CA LEU A 251 8.10 0.13 15.96
C LEU A 251 7.90 -0.66 14.65
N LYS A 252 7.33 -1.87 14.77
CA LYS A 252 7.25 -2.86 13.69
C LYS A 252 5.99 -2.68 12.85
N ALA A 253 6.16 -2.41 11.55
CA ALA A 253 5.05 -2.23 10.62
C ALA A 253 4.24 -3.51 10.33
N ALA A 254 4.90 -4.67 10.32
CA ALA A 254 4.23 -5.93 9.96
C ALA A 254 3.08 -6.28 10.93
N THR A 255 3.16 -5.84 12.19
CA THR A 255 2.10 -6.03 13.19
C THR A 255 0.86 -5.20 12.87
N CYS A 256 1.03 -4.05 12.23
CA CYS A 256 -0.04 -3.08 11.99
C CYS A 256 -1.10 -3.55 10.99
N LYS A 257 -0.89 -4.67 10.29
CA LYS A 257 -1.88 -5.29 9.39
C LYS A 257 -2.69 -6.40 10.08
N GLU A 258 -2.27 -6.79 11.28
CA GLU A 258 -2.81 -7.95 11.98
C GLU A 258 -3.49 -7.56 13.28
N GLU A 259 -3.02 -6.53 13.98
CA GLU A 259 -3.49 -6.15 15.31
C GLU A 259 -3.09 -4.72 15.64
N GLU A 260 -3.45 -4.26 16.84
CA GLU A 260 -2.90 -3.01 17.40
C GLU A 260 -1.38 -3.04 17.38
N CYS A 261 -0.75 -1.96 16.88
CA CYS A 261 0.70 -1.89 16.82
C CYS A 261 1.22 -0.56 17.37
N LEU A 262 2.41 -0.61 17.98
CA LEU A 262 3.10 0.57 18.52
C LEU A 262 3.27 1.69 17.48
N LEU A 263 3.55 1.32 16.23
CA LEU A 263 3.76 2.27 15.14
C LEU A 263 2.44 2.98 14.74
N GLY A 264 1.34 2.25 14.74
CA GLY A 264 0.00 2.75 14.42
C GLY A 264 -0.50 3.71 15.48
N ASN A 265 -0.35 3.34 16.76
CA ASN A 265 -0.67 4.20 17.90
C ASN A 265 0.14 5.50 17.84
N PHE A 266 1.47 5.40 17.68
CA PHE A 266 2.33 6.58 17.51
C PHE A 266 1.88 7.52 16.38
N MET A 267 1.54 6.97 15.21
CA MET A 267 1.16 7.79 14.05
C MET A 267 -0.21 8.43 14.20
N THR A 268 -1.19 7.69 14.70
CA THR A 268 -2.55 8.20 14.90
C THR A 268 -2.61 9.21 16.05
N ASP A 269 -1.82 9.02 17.11
CA ASP A 269 -1.67 10.02 18.18
C ASP A 269 -1.00 11.30 17.66
N ALA A 270 -0.01 11.17 16.78
CA ALA A 270 0.58 12.33 16.12
C ALA A 270 -0.44 13.11 15.27
N MET A 271 -1.41 12.44 14.65
CA MET A 271 -2.49 13.08 13.90
C MET A 271 -3.41 13.89 14.82
N VAL A 272 -3.89 13.30 15.93
CA VAL A 272 -4.71 14.01 16.94
C VAL A 272 -3.93 15.18 17.57
N TYR A 273 -2.66 14.94 17.92
CA TYR A 273 -1.81 15.98 18.49
C TYR A 273 -1.61 17.16 17.52
N ALA A 274 -1.43 16.89 16.22
CA ALA A 274 -1.34 17.94 15.22
C ALA A 274 -2.62 18.79 15.16
N ARG A 275 -3.80 18.18 15.34
CA ARG A 275 -5.08 18.91 15.43
C ARG A 275 -5.12 19.82 16.66
N MET A 276 -4.70 19.33 17.82
CA MET A 276 -4.62 20.13 19.06
C MET A 276 -3.66 21.32 18.93
N LEU A 277 -2.62 21.22 18.10
CA LEU A 277 -1.72 22.35 17.83
C LEU A 277 -2.30 23.40 16.89
N GLU A 278 -3.22 23.00 16.01
CA GLU A 278 -3.93 23.91 15.11
C GLU A 278 -5.10 24.59 15.82
N ASP A 279 -5.78 23.87 16.70
CA ASP A 279 -6.93 24.32 17.46
C ASP A 279 -6.63 24.26 18.95
N LYS A 280 -6.13 25.38 19.48
CA LYS A 280 -5.67 25.50 20.87
C LYS A 280 -6.81 25.63 21.88
N GLY A 281 -8.06 25.45 21.46
CA GLY A 281 -9.21 25.23 22.33
C GLY A 281 -10.11 26.44 22.61
N GLY A 282 -10.79 26.36 23.77
CA GLY A 282 -11.63 27.37 24.42
C GLY A 282 -12.72 26.78 25.33
N LYS A 283 -13.36 25.68 24.91
CA LYS A 283 -14.46 25.00 25.62
C LYS A 283 -14.17 23.53 25.95
N TYR A 284 -13.29 22.90 25.18
CA TYR A 284 -12.95 21.48 25.25
C TYR A 284 -11.50 21.25 24.79
N TRP A 285 -10.94 20.06 25.05
CA TRP A 285 -9.51 19.77 24.83
C TRP A 285 -9.14 19.56 23.35
N THR A 286 -10.07 19.04 22.54
CA THR A 286 -9.95 18.98 21.07
C THR A 286 -11.32 18.85 20.43
N ASP A 287 -11.46 19.30 19.18
CA ASP A 287 -12.68 19.09 18.39
C ASP A 287 -12.67 17.74 17.65
N ALA A 288 -11.52 17.08 17.48
CA ALA A 288 -11.40 15.81 16.76
C ALA A 288 -10.48 14.83 17.51
N PRO A 289 -11.02 14.05 18.46
CA PRO A 289 -10.24 13.15 19.30
C PRO A 289 -9.92 11.82 18.62
N ILE A 290 -10.54 11.52 17.48
CA ILE A 290 -10.43 10.25 16.77
C ILE A 290 -9.50 10.42 15.57
N ALA A 291 -8.59 9.47 15.37
CA ALA A 291 -7.81 9.36 14.14
C ALA A 291 -7.84 7.92 13.60
N LEU A 292 -7.95 7.76 12.28
CA LEU A 292 -7.89 6.47 11.59
C LEU A 292 -6.76 6.48 10.56
N LEU A 293 -5.94 5.43 10.56
CA LEU A 293 -4.88 5.23 9.58
C LEU A 293 -4.92 3.80 9.05
N HIS A 294 -5.08 3.63 7.75
CA HIS A 294 -5.04 2.31 7.13
C HIS A 294 -3.60 1.75 7.13
N ALA A 295 -3.47 0.45 7.41
CA ALA A 295 -2.19 -0.23 7.53
C ALA A 295 -1.38 -0.24 6.22
N GLY A 296 -2.06 -0.09 5.09
CA GLY A 296 -1.48 0.08 3.76
C GLY A 296 -0.60 1.33 3.66
N ALA A 297 -0.87 2.38 4.42
CA ALA A 297 -0.01 3.57 4.44
C ALA A 297 1.37 3.29 5.07
N ILE A 298 1.46 2.29 5.95
CA ILE A 298 2.67 1.98 6.73
C ILE A 298 3.56 1.01 5.94
N LYS A 299 4.59 1.53 5.26
CA LYS A 299 5.47 0.76 4.37
C LYS A 299 6.76 0.26 5.01
N GLY A 300 7.13 0.74 6.20
CA GLY A 300 8.40 0.42 6.84
C GLY A 300 8.36 0.46 8.36
N SER A 301 9.34 -0.16 9.02
CA SER A 301 9.47 -0.15 10.49
C SER A 301 10.48 0.91 10.95
N ILE A 302 10.30 1.43 12.17
CA ILE A 302 11.24 2.34 12.81
C ILE A 302 12.09 1.53 13.80
N SER A 303 13.37 1.39 13.50
CA SER A 303 14.36 0.81 14.40
C SER A 303 14.59 1.69 15.62
N LYS A 304 15.05 1.08 16.72
CA LYS A 304 15.53 1.80 17.90
C LYS A 304 16.60 2.82 17.50
N GLY A 305 16.50 4.04 18.04
CA GLY A 305 17.44 5.12 17.77
C GLY A 305 16.77 6.38 17.26
N THR A 306 17.52 7.18 16.52
CA THR A 306 17.06 8.48 15.99
C THR A 306 15.98 8.30 14.93
N ILE A 307 14.91 9.06 15.07
CA ILE A 307 13.86 9.21 14.07
C ILE A 307 14.23 10.44 13.22
N SER A 308 14.74 10.21 12.02
CA SER A 308 15.03 11.29 11.06
C SER A 308 13.87 11.49 10.08
N ALA A 309 13.89 12.61 9.34
CA ALA A 309 12.97 12.81 8.23
C ALA A 309 13.05 11.66 7.20
N ASP A 310 14.23 11.07 7.01
CA ASP A 310 14.43 9.93 6.11
C ASP A 310 13.82 8.64 6.63
N THR A 311 13.93 8.40 7.95
CA THR A 311 13.24 7.30 8.61
C THR A 311 11.72 7.43 8.45
N ILE A 312 11.17 8.64 8.59
CA ILE A 312 9.74 8.87 8.40
C ILE A 312 9.34 8.69 6.93
N ASN A 313 10.14 9.20 5.99
CA ASN A 313 9.89 9.03 4.55
C ASN A 313 9.96 7.56 4.09
N SER A 314 10.78 6.72 4.71
CA SER A 314 10.83 5.29 4.35
C SER A 314 9.66 4.49 4.93
N VAL A 315 9.09 4.98 6.04
CA VAL A 315 7.99 4.35 6.77
C VAL A 315 6.63 4.78 6.21
N LEU A 316 6.49 6.06 5.87
CA LEU A 316 5.30 6.70 5.32
C LEU A 316 5.70 7.52 4.07
N PRO A 317 5.90 6.86 2.92
CA PRO A 317 6.46 7.50 1.73
C PRO A 317 5.49 8.47 1.05
N GLU A 318 4.18 8.19 1.14
CA GLU A 318 3.14 9.03 0.55
C GLU A 318 2.84 10.22 1.48
N VAL A 319 3.04 11.43 0.95
CA VAL A 319 2.75 12.67 1.66
C VAL A 319 1.32 13.08 1.34
N GLU A 320 0.44 12.97 2.32
CA GLU A 320 -0.99 13.23 2.14
C GLU A 320 -1.49 14.28 3.13
N ASP A 321 -2.44 15.09 2.67
CA ASP A 321 -3.17 15.99 3.55
C ASP A 321 -3.96 15.17 4.58
N LEU A 322 -3.97 15.67 5.82
CA LEU A 322 -4.87 15.16 6.84
C LEU A 322 -6.18 15.95 6.78
N MET A 323 -7.30 15.24 6.87
CA MET A 323 -8.64 15.80 6.81
C MET A 323 -9.35 15.48 8.12
N VAL A 324 -10.00 16.49 8.70
CA VAL A 324 -11.05 16.27 9.69
C VAL A 324 -12.35 16.12 8.91
N ILE A 325 -12.97 14.94 9.01
CA ILE A 325 -14.26 14.65 8.40
C ILE A 325 -15.30 14.39 9.49
N GLN A 326 -16.55 14.69 9.19
CA GLN A 326 -17.68 14.35 10.05
C GLN A 326 -18.31 13.04 9.59
N MET A 327 -18.46 12.08 10.50
CA MET A 327 -19.18 10.84 10.22
C MET A 327 -20.09 10.48 11.39
N SER A 328 -21.26 9.93 11.10
CA SER A 328 -22.13 9.38 12.14
C SER A 328 -21.48 8.18 12.82
N GLY A 329 -21.90 7.87 14.05
CA GLY A 329 -21.45 6.67 14.74
C GLY A 329 -21.77 5.39 13.95
N GLU A 330 -22.89 5.35 13.22
CA GLU A 330 -23.22 4.25 12.30
C GLU A 330 -22.17 4.07 11.20
N ILE A 331 -21.72 5.16 10.57
CA ILE A 331 -20.68 5.12 9.52
C ILE A 331 -19.34 4.68 10.12
N LEU A 332 -18.98 5.21 11.29
CA LEU A 332 -17.76 4.81 12.00
C LEU A 332 -17.79 3.32 12.37
N TRP A 333 -18.93 2.81 12.85
CA TRP A 333 -19.13 1.39 13.13
C TRP A 333 -18.93 0.54 11.87
N LYS A 334 -19.55 0.93 10.75
CA LYS A 334 -19.38 0.23 9.46
C LYS A 334 -17.93 0.23 8.98
N ALA A 335 -17.20 1.32 9.15
CA ALA A 335 -15.78 1.40 8.81
C ALA A 335 -14.93 0.42 9.66
N LEU A 336 -15.25 0.29 10.95
CA LEU A 336 -14.59 -0.66 11.85
C LEU A 336 -14.94 -2.12 11.51
N GLU A 337 -16.20 -2.41 11.15
CA GLU A 337 -16.61 -3.72 10.65
C GLU A 337 -15.86 -4.11 9.37
N TYR A 338 -15.74 -3.18 8.42
CA TYR A 338 -14.98 -3.40 7.20
C TYR A 338 -13.49 -3.61 7.49
N SER A 339 -12.89 -2.80 8.36
CA SER A 339 -11.52 -3.01 8.85
C SER A 339 -11.31 -4.41 9.44
N ALA A 340 -12.22 -4.86 10.31
CA ALA A 340 -12.17 -6.19 10.90
C ALA A 340 -12.32 -7.31 9.86
N GLU A 341 -13.05 -7.08 8.78
CA GLU A 341 -13.11 -7.99 7.64
C GLU A 341 -11.79 -8.05 6.87
N VAL A 342 -11.23 -6.90 6.52
CA VAL A 342 -9.98 -6.81 5.75
C VAL A 342 -8.83 -7.54 6.45
N ARG A 343 -8.78 -7.52 7.79
CA ARG A 343 -7.79 -8.27 8.59
C ARG A 343 -7.73 -9.76 8.25
N LEU A 344 -8.84 -10.36 7.82
CA LEU A 344 -8.95 -11.79 7.51
C LEU A 344 -8.67 -12.10 6.04
N GLN A 345 -8.50 -11.09 5.19
CA GLN A 345 -8.22 -11.25 3.77
C GLN A 345 -6.72 -11.44 3.50
N ALA A 346 -6.37 -11.83 2.27
CA ALA A 346 -4.98 -11.94 1.85
C ALA A 346 -4.28 -10.57 1.78
N ASN A 347 -4.99 -9.56 1.27
CA ASN A 347 -4.58 -8.16 1.37
C ASN A 347 -5.22 -7.54 2.61
N LYS A 348 -4.39 -7.03 3.53
CA LYS A 348 -4.81 -6.48 4.82
C LYS A 348 -4.57 -4.98 4.92
N ASP A 349 -4.29 -4.32 3.80
CA ASP A 349 -3.87 -2.91 3.76
C ASP A 349 -4.98 -1.96 4.24
N GLY A 350 -6.25 -2.36 4.14
CA GLY A 350 -7.38 -1.63 4.70
C GLY A 350 -7.62 -1.81 6.20
N PHE A 351 -6.84 -2.61 6.92
CA PHE A 351 -6.97 -2.69 8.38
C PHE A 351 -6.62 -1.34 9.02
N LEU A 352 -7.45 -0.84 9.94
CA LEU A 352 -7.30 0.48 10.54
C LEU A 352 -6.56 0.42 11.87
N GLN A 353 -5.50 1.22 11.99
CA GLN A 353 -4.92 1.66 13.26
C GLN A 353 -5.66 2.91 13.74
N VAL A 354 -5.78 3.09 15.05
CA VAL A 354 -6.70 4.08 15.63
C VAL A 354 -6.10 4.87 16.80
N SER A 355 -6.57 6.11 16.96
CA SER A 355 -6.46 6.90 18.20
C SER A 355 -7.86 7.35 18.63
N GLY A 356 -8.05 7.54 19.95
CA GLY A 356 -9.33 7.93 20.53
C GLY A 356 -10.43 6.87 20.49
N LEU A 357 -10.10 5.60 20.19
CA LEU A 357 -11.04 4.48 20.13
C LEU A 357 -10.53 3.27 20.93
N MET A 358 -11.47 2.56 21.55
CA MET A 358 -11.29 1.25 22.15
C MET A 358 -12.32 0.30 21.55
N VAL A 359 -11.86 -0.60 20.67
CA VAL A 359 -12.71 -1.46 19.86
C VAL A 359 -12.55 -2.91 20.31
N THR A 360 -13.64 -3.57 20.68
CA THR A 360 -13.65 -5.01 20.96
C THR A 360 -14.22 -5.75 19.76
N THR A 361 -13.45 -6.69 19.23
CA THR A 361 -13.80 -7.44 18.01
C THR A 361 -13.86 -8.95 18.27
N ASN A 362 -14.89 -9.59 17.75
CA ASN A 362 -15.04 -11.03 17.68
C ASN A 362 -14.80 -11.52 16.25
N PHE A 363 -13.55 -11.93 15.96
CA PHE A 363 -13.18 -12.42 14.64
C PHE A 363 -13.78 -13.78 14.27
N ARG A 364 -14.41 -14.48 15.22
CA ARG A 364 -15.18 -15.71 14.96
C ARG A 364 -16.62 -15.42 14.54
N GLY A 365 -17.07 -14.18 14.67
CA GLY A 365 -18.39 -13.72 14.25
C GLY A 365 -18.55 -13.68 12.73
N PRO A 366 -19.81 -13.69 12.23
CA PRO A 366 -20.08 -13.56 10.81
C PRO A 366 -19.64 -12.20 10.28
N LYS A 367 -19.34 -12.13 8.98
CA LYS A 367 -18.97 -10.89 8.28
C LYS A 367 -20.03 -9.80 8.54
N GLY A 368 -19.57 -8.60 8.90
CA GLY A 368 -20.41 -7.43 9.19
C GLY A 368 -21.08 -7.44 10.57
N LYS A 369 -20.74 -8.39 11.45
CA LYS A 369 -21.17 -8.44 12.86
C LYS A 369 -20.03 -8.89 13.77
N ARG A 370 -18.83 -8.37 13.53
CA ARG A 370 -17.62 -8.72 14.29
C ARG A 370 -17.32 -7.71 15.38
N ILE A 371 -17.70 -6.46 15.24
CA ILE A 371 -17.54 -5.46 16.29
C ILE A 371 -18.56 -5.75 17.38
N GLU A 372 -18.09 -5.88 18.63
CA GLU A 372 -18.96 -6.12 19.78
C GLU A 372 -19.22 -4.84 20.57
N SER A 373 -18.20 -3.98 20.68
CA SER A 373 -18.32 -2.68 21.33
C SER A 373 -17.28 -1.71 20.80
N VAL A 374 -17.65 -0.44 20.74
CA VAL A 374 -16.74 0.67 20.47
C VAL A 374 -16.92 1.68 21.59
N ASN A 375 -15.85 1.99 22.31
CA ASN A 375 -15.82 3.17 23.17
C ASN A 375 -14.95 4.24 22.51
N ILE A 376 -15.39 5.49 22.61
CA ILE A 376 -14.76 6.65 22.02
C ILE A 376 -14.27 7.59 23.10
N LEU A 377 -13.16 8.28 22.86
CA LEU A 377 -12.67 9.31 23.75
C LEU A 377 -13.49 10.60 23.54
N CYS A 378 -14.10 11.13 24.60
CA CYS A 378 -14.95 12.33 24.49
C CYS A 378 -14.15 13.52 23.93
N ALA A 379 -14.76 14.27 23.00
CA ALA A 379 -14.19 15.50 22.44
C ALA A 379 -14.52 16.69 23.34
N GLU A 380 -15.82 16.96 23.50
CA GLU A 380 -16.38 18.11 24.23
C GLU A 380 -16.48 17.87 25.74
N CYS A 381 -15.35 17.55 26.37
CA CYS A 381 -15.27 17.28 27.81
C CYS A 381 -14.05 17.97 28.45
N GLU A 382 -14.14 18.27 29.75
CA GLU A 382 -13.03 18.87 30.51
C GLU A 382 -11.90 17.85 30.76
N VAL A 383 -12.28 16.61 31.09
CA VAL A 383 -11.35 15.50 31.31
C VAL A 383 -11.67 14.41 30.30
N PRO A 384 -10.74 14.06 29.39
CA PRO A 384 -10.95 13.00 28.42
C PRO A 384 -11.26 11.66 29.09
N ALA A 385 -12.39 11.06 28.72
CA ALA A 385 -12.86 9.76 29.19
C ALA A 385 -13.44 8.96 28.03
N PHE A 386 -13.34 7.63 28.11
CA PHE A 386 -13.94 6.74 27.13
C PHE A 386 -15.42 6.51 27.45
N GLU A 387 -16.27 6.71 26.45
CA GLU A 387 -17.72 6.53 26.52
C GLU A 387 -18.19 5.60 25.39
N PRO A 388 -19.30 4.85 25.54
CA PRO A 388 -19.84 4.04 24.46
C PRO A 388 -20.16 4.89 23.22
N LEU A 389 -19.83 4.37 22.04
CA LEU A 389 -20.20 4.99 20.77
C LEU A 389 -21.73 5.07 20.64
N ASP A 390 -22.25 6.25 20.31
CA ASP A 390 -23.65 6.44 19.95
C ASP A 390 -23.75 6.52 18.42
N GLU A 391 -24.44 5.56 17.81
CA GLU A 391 -24.58 5.48 16.36
C GLU A 391 -25.31 6.69 15.73
N SER A 392 -26.12 7.40 16.52
CA SER A 392 -26.92 8.54 16.08
C SER A 392 -26.17 9.87 16.11
N LEU A 393 -25.06 9.95 16.84
CA LEU A 393 -24.24 11.16 16.95
C LEU A 393 -23.22 11.26 15.82
N THR A 394 -22.77 12.49 15.56
CA THR A 394 -21.74 12.79 14.57
C THR A 394 -20.40 13.06 15.27
N TYR A 395 -19.34 12.47 14.74
CA TYR A 395 -17.99 12.57 15.27
C TYR A 395 -17.05 13.19 14.24
N ASN A 396 -16.15 14.04 14.74
CA ASN A 396 -15.03 14.54 13.95
C ASN A 396 -13.90 13.51 14.01
N VAL A 397 -13.50 13.02 12.84
CA VAL A 397 -12.51 11.96 12.67
C VAL A 397 -11.40 12.45 11.75
N ILE A 398 -10.15 12.30 12.20
CA ILE A 398 -8.97 12.66 11.42
C ILE A 398 -8.55 11.47 10.56
N VAL A 399 -8.49 11.67 9.25
CA VAL A 399 -8.08 10.64 8.29
C VAL A 399 -7.13 11.22 7.25
N PRO A 400 -6.26 10.41 6.63
CA PRO A 400 -5.59 10.81 5.40
C PRO A 400 -6.60 11.08 4.27
N ALA A 401 -6.31 12.03 3.40
CA ALA A 401 -7.19 12.39 2.29
C ALA A 401 -7.49 11.20 1.35
N SER A 402 -6.59 10.23 1.22
CA SER A 402 -6.85 9.00 0.46
C SER A 402 -8.04 8.20 1.01
N LEU A 403 -8.15 8.10 2.34
CA LEU A 403 -9.19 7.31 3.00
C LEU A 403 -10.59 7.92 2.80
N VAL A 404 -10.69 9.26 2.74
CA VAL A 404 -11.94 9.97 2.41
C VAL A 404 -12.49 9.54 1.04
N ASN A 405 -11.60 9.19 0.12
CA ASN A 405 -11.91 8.96 -1.28
C ASN A 405 -12.02 7.47 -1.67
N GLY A 406 -12.17 6.55 -0.71
CA GLY A 406 -12.33 5.13 -1.05
C GLY A 406 -11.07 4.27 -0.95
N CYS A 407 -9.94 4.82 -0.48
CA CYS A 407 -8.68 4.07 -0.44
C CYS A 407 -8.82 2.81 0.43
N GLU A 408 -8.19 1.72 -0.02
CA GLU A 408 -8.29 0.37 0.58
C GLU A 408 -9.75 -0.15 0.74
N GLY A 409 -10.68 0.43 -0.01
CA GLY A 409 -12.10 0.04 -0.05
C GLY A 409 -12.96 0.60 1.10
N HIS A 410 -12.45 1.54 1.90
CA HIS A 410 -13.25 2.23 2.92
C HIS A 410 -14.22 3.22 2.27
N ASP A 411 -15.52 3.07 2.53
CA ASP A 411 -16.55 4.02 2.07
C ASP A 411 -17.21 4.70 3.26
N PHE A 412 -16.95 5.99 3.42
CA PHE A 412 -17.53 6.82 4.48
C PHE A 412 -18.83 7.53 4.03
N GLY A 413 -19.35 7.22 2.84
CA GLY A 413 -20.58 7.80 2.32
C GLY A 413 -20.45 9.25 1.85
N GLN A 414 -21.56 9.83 1.41
CA GLN A 414 -21.61 11.21 0.91
C GLN A 414 -21.56 12.25 2.02
N ASP A 415 -22.03 11.92 3.23
CA ASP A 415 -22.09 12.88 4.35
C ASP A 415 -20.68 13.26 4.83
N ALA A 416 -19.78 12.27 4.94
CA ALA A 416 -18.36 12.51 5.21
C ALA A 416 -17.67 13.35 4.14
N ASN A 417 -18.20 13.32 2.91
CA ASN A 417 -17.67 14.13 1.82
C ASN A 417 -18.14 15.59 1.85
N SER A 418 -19.28 15.86 2.50
CA SER A 418 -19.91 17.19 2.50
C SER A 418 -19.27 18.16 3.49
N THR A 419 -18.74 17.65 4.61
CA THR A 419 -18.13 18.47 5.67
C THR A 419 -16.69 18.02 5.94
N GLN A 420 -15.75 18.51 5.11
CA GLN A 420 -14.33 18.22 5.23
C GLN A 420 -13.53 19.47 5.58
N LYS A 421 -12.67 19.37 6.59
CA LYS A 421 -11.70 20.41 6.93
C LYS A 421 -10.29 19.87 6.76
N LYS A 422 -9.58 20.40 5.77
CA LYS A 422 -8.16 20.14 5.59
C LYS A 422 -7.37 20.73 6.77
N MET A 423 -6.52 19.91 7.39
CA MET A 423 -5.59 20.33 8.42
C MET A 423 -4.42 21.10 7.79
N ARG A 424 -3.81 22.01 8.56
CA ARG A 424 -2.58 22.72 8.17
C ARG A 424 -1.42 21.74 7.99
N TRP A 425 -1.39 20.67 8.78
CA TRP A 425 -0.30 19.70 8.83
C TRP A 425 -0.66 18.45 8.02
N ASN A 426 0.23 18.03 7.13
CA ASN A 426 0.12 16.74 6.45
C ASN A 426 0.62 15.60 7.35
N ASN A 427 0.33 14.36 6.96
CA ASN A 427 0.64 13.15 7.72
C ASN A 427 2.11 13.10 8.19
N ARG A 428 3.07 13.43 7.30
CA ARG A 428 4.50 13.45 7.61
C ARG A 428 4.86 14.53 8.62
N LYS A 429 4.37 15.77 8.42
CA LYS A 429 4.65 16.88 9.33
C LYS A 429 4.08 16.63 10.72
N ALA A 430 2.87 16.05 10.80
CA ALA A 430 2.26 15.65 12.06
C ALA A 430 3.17 14.71 12.87
N ILE A 431 3.66 13.64 12.23
CA ILE A 431 4.56 12.67 12.85
C ILE A 431 5.90 13.30 13.25
N MET A 432 6.51 14.09 12.35
CA MET A 432 7.80 14.75 12.61
C MET A 432 7.73 15.69 13.81
N GLU A 433 6.70 16.51 13.89
CA GLU A 433 6.55 17.49 14.96
C GLU A 433 6.15 16.85 16.28
N TYR A 434 5.33 15.79 16.25
CA TYR A 434 5.03 15.00 17.44
C TYR A 434 6.30 14.36 18.01
N ALA A 435 7.09 13.66 17.17
CA ALA A 435 8.37 13.10 17.57
C ALA A 435 9.32 14.17 18.16
N LYS A 436 9.31 15.37 17.57
CA LYS A 436 10.21 16.46 17.97
C LYS A 436 9.82 17.01 19.32
N ARG A 437 8.52 17.09 19.60
CA ARG A 437 8.02 17.52 20.90
C ARG A 437 8.27 16.48 21.99
N CYS A 438 8.08 15.20 21.69
CA CYS A 438 8.33 14.13 22.65
C CYS A 438 9.82 13.99 23.00
N ASN A 439 10.72 14.33 22.06
CA ASN A 439 12.17 14.06 22.12
C ASN A 439 12.50 12.55 22.13
N ILE A 440 11.87 11.79 23.04
CA ILE A 440 11.84 10.34 23.08
C ILE A 440 10.38 9.90 22.92
N VAL A 441 10.07 9.27 21.79
CA VAL A 441 8.76 8.67 21.51
C VAL A 441 8.60 7.38 22.29
N ILE A 442 7.55 7.35 23.10
CA ILE A 442 7.06 6.18 23.83
C ILE A 442 5.66 5.90 23.29
N ALA A 443 5.46 4.71 22.74
CA ALA A 443 4.17 4.21 22.30
C ALA A 443 3.89 2.92 23.04
N GLU A 444 2.62 2.67 23.35
CA GLU A 444 2.18 1.53 24.15
C GLU A 444 1.11 0.75 23.39
N ILE A 445 0.88 -0.51 23.78
CA ILE A 445 -0.29 -1.28 23.36
C ILE A 445 -1.32 -1.12 24.48
N GLU A 446 -2.39 -0.39 24.19
CA GLU A 446 -3.36 0.09 25.19
C GLU A 446 -4.70 -0.67 25.13
N GLY A 447 -4.83 -1.62 24.19
CA GLY A 447 -6.08 -2.35 23.96
C GLY A 447 -7.05 -1.58 23.07
N ARG A 448 -6.56 -0.64 22.26
CA ARG A 448 -7.35 0.13 21.29
C ARG A 448 -8.05 -0.76 20.27
N LEU A 449 -7.41 -1.87 19.89
CA LEU A 449 -7.98 -2.87 18.98
C LEU A 449 -7.89 -4.26 19.63
N GLY A 450 -8.89 -4.61 20.43
CA GLY A 450 -8.97 -5.89 21.14
C GLY A 450 -9.64 -7.00 20.33
N ASP A 451 -9.10 -8.21 20.44
CA ASP A 451 -9.78 -9.45 20.05
C ASP A 451 -10.37 -10.11 21.31
N LYS A 452 -11.69 -10.34 21.31
CA LYS A 452 -12.46 -10.95 22.41
C LYS A 452 -11.78 -12.20 22.98
N TYR A 453 -11.16 -13.01 22.10
CA TYR A 453 -10.56 -14.29 22.49
C TYR A 453 -9.04 -14.21 22.69
N SER A 454 -8.42 -13.06 22.42
CA SER A 454 -6.98 -12.85 22.65
C SER A 454 -6.66 -12.57 24.12
N GLN A 455 -7.66 -12.24 24.94
CA GLN A 455 -7.50 -12.18 26.40
C GLN A 455 -7.45 -13.58 27.05
N THR A 456 -6.42 -14.35 26.74
CA THR A 456 -5.74 -15.17 27.76
C THR A 456 -4.69 -14.30 28.44
N SER A 457 -5.11 -13.21 29.07
CA SER A 457 -4.26 -12.53 30.05
C SER A 457 -4.58 -13.11 31.42
N ILE A 458 -3.54 -13.62 32.06
CA ILE A 458 -3.53 -14.46 33.26
C ILE A 458 -4.17 -13.76 34.48
N ALA A 459 -4.50 -12.47 34.38
CA ALA A 459 -5.15 -11.68 35.42
C ALA A 459 -6.52 -12.21 35.86
N SER A 460 -7.36 -12.68 34.92
CA SER A 460 -8.72 -13.17 35.24
C SER A 460 -8.70 -14.48 36.04
N VAL A 461 -7.68 -15.32 35.83
CA VAL A 461 -7.52 -16.62 36.53
C VAL A 461 -6.93 -16.42 37.92
N ILE A 462 -6.05 -15.42 38.10
CA ILE A 462 -5.45 -15.09 39.39
C ILE A 462 -6.47 -14.44 40.33
N VAL A 463 -7.31 -13.51 39.86
CA VAL A 463 -8.31 -12.84 40.72
C VAL A 463 -9.37 -13.82 41.25
N VAL A 464 -9.78 -14.80 40.44
CA VAL A 464 -10.70 -15.87 40.88
C VAL A 464 -10.01 -16.81 41.89
N SER A 465 -8.73 -17.12 41.69
CA SER A 465 -7.97 -17.97 42.62
C SER A 465 -7.73 -17.30 43.97
N ILE A 466 -7.42 -16.00 44.01
CA ILE A 466 -7.18 -15.27 45.27
C ILE A 466 -8.49 -15.12 46.07
N LYS A 467 -9.62 -14.83 45.43
CA LYS A 467 -10.93 -14.78 46.13
C LYS A 467 -11.29 -16.12 46.76
N ASN A 468 -11.05 -17.23 46.07
CA ASN A 468 -11.35 -18.55 46.61
C ASN A 468 -10.41 -18.94 47.76
N ILE A 469 -9.13 -18.55 47.72
CA ILE A 469 -8.17 -18.79 48.81
C ILE A 469 -8.55 -17.96 50.05
N ILE A 470 -8.93 -16.69 49.88
CA ILE A 470 -9.37 -15.82 50.99
C ILE A 470 -10.67 -16.36 51.60
N PHE A 471 -11.61 -16.82 50.77
CA PHE A 471 -12.86 -17.42 51.24
C PHE A 471 -12.62 -18.73 52.02
N LEU A 472 -11.74 -19.60 51.54
CA LEU A 472 -11.36 -20.83 52.25
C LEU A 472 -10.65 -20.54 53.58
N TYR A 473 -9.77 -19.54 53.62
CA TYR A 473 -9.07 -19.12 54.84
C TYR A 473 -10.01 -18.52 55.90
N LEU A 474 -11.05 -17.79 55.47
CA LEU A 474 -12.06 -17.27 56.38
C LEU A 474 -12.97 -18.37 56.93
N LEU A 475 -13.31 -19.38 56.11
CA LEU A 475 -14.09 -20.55 56.52
C LEU A 475 -13.36 -21.41 57.56
N THR A 476 -12.04 -21.59 57.45
CA THR A 476 -11.26 -22.38 58.43
C THR A 476 -10.99 -21.66 59.75
N LYS A 477 -11.31 -20.36 59.86
CA LYS A 477 -11.27 -19.60 61.12
C LYS A 477 -12.63 -19.46 61.80
N LEU A 478 -13.71 -19.86 61.14
CA LEU A 478 -15.10 -19.80 61.63
C LEU A 478 -15.66 -21.15 62.08
N LEU A 479 -14.93 -22.24 61.82
CA LEU A 479 -15.11 -23.57 62.40
C LEU A 479 -14.04 -23.80 63.46
#